data_AF-A0AAW0IA84-F1
#
_entry.id   AF-A0AAW0IA84-F1
#
_cell.length_a   1.000
_cell.length_b   1.000
_cell.length_c   1.000
_cell.angle_alpha   90.00
_cell.angle_beta   90.00
_cell.angle_gamma   90.00
#
_symmetry.space_group_name_H-M   'P 1'
#
loop_
_entity.id
_entity.type
_entity.pdbx_description
1 polymer ?
#
loop_
_entity_poly.entity_id
_entity_poly.type
_entity_poly.pdbx_seq_one_letter_code
_entity_poly.pdbx_strand_id
1 'polypeptide(L)'
;MPHQIVHSELGNTDSLHLFQHPVLDEPIAEAVCIIADTEKWTVQVATSQRKVMDTMKLGQDVLVSNQVSCLLQSILQLYKLHLPADFCVMHLEDRLQEMYLKSKMLSEYLRGHTRVHVKELSVVLGIESNDLPLLTAIASTHSPYVAQILL
;
A
#
# COMPACT_ATOMS: atom_id res chain seq x y z
N MET A 1 -10.35 -6.41 -4.15
CA MET A 1 -10.83 -6.46 -2.74
C MET A 1 -10.39 -5.17 -2.08
N PRO A 2 -11.30 -4.35 -1.51
CA PRO A 2 -10.88 -3.10 -0.88
C PRO A 2 -10.24 -3.42 0.48
N HIS A 3 -8.97 -3.08 0.64
CA HIS A 3 -8.34 -3.02 1.96
C HIS A 3 -8.76 -1.71 2.62
N GLN A 4 -9.52 -1.76 3.71
CA GLN A 4 -9.75 -0.57 4.51
C GLN A 4 -8.57 -0.36 5.46
N ILE A 5 -7.90 0.79 5.31
CA ILE A 5 -6.97 1.32 6.31
C ILE A 5 -7.83 1.96 7.39
N VAL A 6 -7.90 1.34 8.56
CA VAL A 6 -8.56 1.94 9.73
C VAL A 6 -7.54 2.83 10.45
N HIS A 7 -7.82 4.13 10.52
CA HIS A 7 -7.10 5.05 11.40
C HIS A 7 -7.69 4.91 12.81
N SER A 8 -6.96 4.32 13.75
CA SER A 8 -7.37 4.27 15.16
C SER A 8 -6.46 5.15 16.01
N GLU A 9 -7.00 6.25 16.53
CA GLU A 9 -6.45 6.90 17.72
C GLU A 9 -6.82 6.05 18.95
N LEU A 10 -5.79 5.58 19.64
CA LEU A 10 -5.76 5.14 21.04
C LEU A 10 -7.01 4.41 21.61
N GLY A 11 -7.08 3.09 21.43
CA GLY A 11 -8.00 2.25 22.21
C GLY A 11 -7.98 0.79 21.79
N ASN A 12 -7.43 -0.09 22.63
CA ASN A 12 -7.27 -1.54 22.40
C ASN A 12 -8.60 -2.33 22.28
N THR A 13 -9.74 -1.64 22.15
CA THR A 13 -11.10 -2.20 22.19
C THR A 13 -11.92 -1.98 20.92
N ASP A 14 -11.54 -1.06 20.04
CA ASP A 14 -12.44 -0.64 18.94
C ASP A 14 -12.33 -1.54 17.70
N SER A 15 -11.17 -2.19 17.50
CA SER A 15 -10.98 -3.08 16.36
C SER A 15 -11.83 -4.34 16.41
N LEU A 16 -12.22 -4.81 17.61
CA LEU A 16 -13.07 -6.01 17.79
C LEU A 16 -14.55 -5.72 17.53
N HIS A 17 -15.01 -4.51 17.80
CA HIS A 17 -16.44 -4.16 17.70
C HIS A 17 -16.90 -3.97 16.25
N LEU A 18 -15.99 -3.53 15.35
CA LEU A 18 -16.27 -3.34 13.92
C LEU A 18 -16.54 -4.67 13.18
N PHE A 19 -16.06 -5.80 13.70
CA PHE A 19 -16.37 -7.14 13.15
C PHE A 19 -17.79 -7.61 13.45
N GLN A 20 -18.39 -7.13 14.54
CA GLN A 20 -19.71 -7.59 14.96
C GLN A 20 -20.86 -6.82 14.27
N HIS A 21 -20.58 -5.63 13.76
CA HIS A 21 -21.49 -4.83 12.94
C HIS A 21 -20.70 -4.17 11.81
N PRO A 22 -20.54 -4.83 10.64
CA PRO A 22 -19.97 -4.16 9.49
C PRO A 22 -20.87 -2.97 9.12
N VAL A 23 -20.29 -1.77 9.16
CA VAL A 23 -20.97 -0.52 8.77
C VAL A 23 -21.20 -0.46 7.24
N LEU A 24 -20.68 -1.43 6.50
CA LEU A 24 -20.70 -1.52 5.04
C LEU A 24 -21.47 -2.77 4.56
N ASP A 25 -22.07 -2.67 3.38
CA ASP A 25 -22.90 -3.72 2.75
C ASP A 25 -22.11 -4.97 2.33
N GLU A 26 -20.77 -4.91 2.26
CA GLU A 26 -19.90 -6.03 1.88
C GLU A 26 -19.18 -6.62 3.10
N PRO A 27 -19.06 -7.97 3.21
CA PRO A 27 -18.37 -8.60 4.32
C PRO A 27 -16.87 -8.27 4.31
N ILE A 28 -16.37 -7.79 5.44
CA ILE A 28 -14.95 -7.47 5.63
C ILE A 28 -14.16 -8.79 5.78
N ALA A 29 -13.32 -9.10 4.78
CA ALA A 29 -12.47 -10.29 4.82
C ALA A 29 -11.32 -10.17 5.85
N GLU A 30 -10.81 -8.95 6.05
CA GLU A 30 -9.70 -8.65 6.94
C GLU A 30 -9.75 -7.19 7.38
N ALA A 31 -9.55 -6.91 8.67
CA ALA A 31 -9.28 -5.56 9.13
C ALA A 31 -7.76 -5.33 9.21
N VAL A 32 -7.31 -4.22 8.61
CA VAL A 32 -5.91 -3.81 8.59
C VAL A 32 -5.81 -2.41 9.20
N CYS A 33 -4.91 -2.26 10.18
CA CYS A 33 -4.66 -1.00 10.87
C CYS A 33 -3.24 -0.52 10.58
N ILE A 34 -3.10 0.78 10.30
CA ILE A 34 -1.79 1.44 10.24
C ILE A 34 -1.51 2.07 11.60
N ILE A 35 -0.34 1.78 12.16
CA ILE A 35 0.13 2.30 13.43
C ILE A 35 1.33 3.18 13.14
N ALA A 36 1.18 4.48 13.37
CA ALA A 36 2.26 5.46 13.22
C ALA A 36 2.73 5.92 14.61
N ASP A 37 3.94 5.54 14.99
CA ASP A 37 4.60 6.03 16.20
C ASP A 37 5.33 7.33 15.85
N THR A 38 4.75 8.47 16.24
CA THR A 38 5.30 9.80 15.94
C THR A 38 6.49 10.17 16.84
N GLU A 39 6.74 9.44 17.93
CA GLU A 39 7.91 9.65 18.77
C GLU A 39 9.13 8.94 18.18
N LYS A 40 8.94 7.72 17.67
CA LYS A 40 10.01 6.90 17.07
C LYS A 40 10.12 7.03 15.56
N TRP A 41 9.20 7.73 14.92
CA TRP A 41 9.11 7.89 13.46
C TRP A 41 9.00 6.55 12.72
N THR A 42 8.26 5.60 13.30
CA THR A 42 8.06 4.27 12.71
C THR A 42 6.61 4.06 12.29
N VAL A 43 6.42 3.23 11.27
CA VAL A 43 5.10 2.83 10.78
C VAL A 43 5.03 1.31 10.76
N GLN A 44 3.96 0.77 11.33
CA GLN A 44 3.67 -0.65 11.37
C GLN A 44 2.25 -0.93 10.87
N VAL A 45 2.02 -2.16 10.40
CA VAL A 45 0.70 -2.63 9.98
C VAL A 45 0.28 -3.81 10.85
N ALA A 46 -0.89 -3.69 11.48
CA ALA A 46 -1.53 -4.77 12.22
C ALA A 46 -2.69 -5.35 11.40
N THR A 47 -2.87 -6.66 11.46
CA THR A 47 -3.93 -7.40 10.76
C THR A 47 -4.70 -8.27 11.74
N SER A 48 -6.01 -8.37 11.56
CA SER A 48 -6.87 -9.26 12.33
C SER A 48 -6.61 -10.75 12.10
N GLN A 49 -5.93 -11.14 11.01
CA GLN A 49 -5.66 -12.55 10.69
C GLN A 49 -4.41 -13.09 11.41
N ARG A 50 -3.50 -12.23 11.87
CA ARG A 50 -2.27 -12.68 12.52
C ARG A 50 -2.52 -12.94 14.01
N LYS A 51 -2.39 -14.20 14.44
CA LYS A 51 -2.29 -14.53 15.87
C LYS A 51 -0.99 -13.93 16.42
N VAL A 52 -1.11 -13.07 17.43
CA VAL A 52 -0.02 -12.41 18.15
C VAL A 52 0.99 -13.47 18.63
N MET A 53 2.12 -13.59 17.93
CA MET A 53 3.19 -14.55 18.28
C MET A 53 4.44 -13.89 18.87
N ASP A 54 4.49 -12.56 18.98
CA ASP A 54 5.65 -11.89 19.56
C ASP A 54 5.23 -10.69 20.43
N THR A 55 5.51 -10.78 21.72
CA THR A 55 4.85 -10.03 22.81
C THR A 55 5.27 -8.55 22.91
N MET A 56 5.99 -8.00 21.93
CA MET A 56 6.55 -6.64 22.03
C MET A 56 6.27 -5.72 20.83
N LYS A 57 5.80 -6.25 19.68
CA LYS A 57 5.41 -5.43 18.52
C LYS A 57 3.92 -5.57 18.24
N LEU A 58 3.26 -4.45 18.04
CA LEU A 58 1.82 -4.39 17.76
C LEU A 58 1.49 -4.75 16.30
N GLY A 59 2.46 -4.65 15.39
CA GLY A 59 2.31 -4.96 13.97
C GLY A 59 3.64 -5.29 13.26
N GLN A 60 3.57 -5.45 11.94
CA GLN A 60 4.73 -5.67 11.06
C GLN A 60 5.28 -4.34 10.53
N ASP A 61 6.60 -4.21 10.48
CA ASP A 61 7.26 -3.03 9.90
C ASP A 61 7.01 -2.94 8.39
N VAL A 62 6.83 -1.73 7.88
CA VAL A 62 6.49 -1.47 6.47
C VAL A 62 7.71 -1.03 5.68
N LEU A 63 7.83 -1.50 4.43
CA LEU A 63 8.86 -1.03 3.50
C LEU A 63 8.50 0.35 2.95
N VAL A 64 9.51 1.20 2.74
CA VAL A 64 9.32 2.50 2.09
C VAL A 64 9.36 2.32 0.57
N SER A 65 8.26 2.65 -0.10
CA SER A 65 8.21 2.69 -1.56
C SER A 65 9.08 3.82 -2.10
N ASN A 66 9.97 3.48 -3.04
CA ASN A 66 10.79 4.47 -3.74
C ASN A 66 9.93 5.39 -4.60
N GLN A 67 8.87 4.88 -5.24
CA GLN A 67 7.94 5.72 -6.02
C GLN A 67 7.25 6.78 -5.17
N VAL A 68 6.80 6.44 -3.96
CA VAL A 68 6.20 7.41 -3.03
C VAL A 68 7.26 8.40 -2.54
N SER A 69 8.46 7.93 -2.20
CA SER A 69 9.57 8.79 -1.79
C SER A 69 9.95 9.80 -2.87
N CYS A 70 10.17 9.36 -4.11
CA CYS A 70 10.47 10.22 -5.25
C CYS A 70 9.33 11.19 -5.57
N LEU A 71 8.07 10.75 -5.45
CA LEU A 71 6.91 11.62 -5.61
C LEU A 71 6.96 12.77 -4.59
N LEU A 72 7.06 12.44 -3.30
CA LEU A 72 7.12 13.44 -2.22
C LEU A 72 8.30 14.40 -2.38
N GLN A 73 9.48 13.88 -2.73
CA GLN A 73 10.67 14.70 -2.99
C GLN A 73 10.45 15.66 -4.17
N SER A 74 9.86 15.17 -5.26
CA SER A 74 9.61 16.01 -6.44
C SER A 74 8.57 17.10 -6.15
N ILE A 75 7.49 16.79 -5.43
CA ILE A 75 6.49 17.79 -5.02
C ILE A 75 7.11 18.84 -4.09
N LEU A 76 7.93 18.42 -3.12
CA LEU A 76 8.65 19.35 -2.25
C LEU A 76 9.57 20.29 -3.05
N GLN A 77 10.22 19.78 -4.10
CA GLN A 77 11.07 20.59 -4.97
C GLN A 77 10.25 21.62 -5.77
N LEU A 78 9.10 21.22 -6.35
CA LEU A 78 8.20 22.14 -7.05
C LEU A 78 7.70 23.25 -6.12
N TYR A 79 7.33 22.90 -4.89
CA TYR A 79 6.94 23.86 -3.86
C TYR A 79 8.08 24.84 -3.51
N LYS A 80 9.31 24.35 -3.33
CA LYS A 80 10.49 25.20 -3.06
C LYS A 80 10.82 26.17 -4.20
N LEU A 81 10.40 25.87 -5.43
CA LEU A 81 10.53 26.75 -6.58
C LEU A 81 9.37 27.76 -6.70
N HIS A 82 8.47 27.80 -5.72
CA HIS A 82 7.28 28.67 -5.72
C HIS A 82 6.39 28.48 -6.96
N LEU A 83 6.32 27.26 -7.49
CA LEU A 83 5.36 26.96 -8.56
C LEU A 83 3.93 27.04 -8.02
N PRO A 84 2.95 27.50 -8.83
CA PRO A 84 1.56 27.52 -8.43
C PRO A 84 1.05 26.12 -8.05
N ALA A 85 0.13 26.07 -7.08
CA ALA A 85 -0.41 24.81 -6.57
C ALA A 85 -0.98 23.91 -7.67
N ASP A 86 -1.60 24.49 -8.69
CA ASP A 86 -2.16 23.77 -9.84
C ASP A 86 -1.10 22.94 -10.58
N PHE A 87 0.14 23.44 -10.70
CA PHE A 87 1.23 22.68 -11.29
C PHE A 87 1.71 21.54 -10.38
N CYS A 88 1.71 21.76 -9.06
CA CYS A 88 2.04 20.70 -8.10
C CYS A 88 1.00 19.57 -8.14
N VAL A 89 -0.29 19.91 -8.25
CA VAL A 89 -1.39 18.93 -8.36
C VAL A 89 -1.31 18.18 -9.69
N MET A 90 -1.09 18.89 -10.81
CA MET A 90 -0.90 18.26 -12.12
C MET A 90 0.26 17.26 -12.11
N HIS A 91 1.41 17.65 -11.54
CA HIS A 91 2.56 16.74 -11.39
C HIS A 91 2.25 15.56 -10.47
N LEU A 92 1.51 15.76 -9.39
CA LEU A 92 1.07 14.67 -8.52
C LEU A 92 0.21 13.66 -9.30
N GLU A 93 -0.76 14.14 -10.08
CA GLU A 93 -1.64 13.31 -10.91
C GLU A 93 -0.86 12.49 -11.94
N ASP A 94 0.08 13.12 -12.66
CA ASP A 94 0.95 12.43 -13.63
C ASP A 94 1.73 11.28 -12.98
N ARG A 95 2.26 11.50 -11.77
CA ARG A 95 3.03 10.49 -11.04
C ARG A 95 2.15 9.38 -10.46
N LEU A 96 0.94 9.69 -10.01
CA LEU A 96 -0.05 8.68 -9.63
C LEU A 96 -0.45 7.83 -10.85
N GLN A 97 -0.62 8.44 -12.01
CA GLN A 97 -0.91 7.75 -13.27
C GLN A 97 0.24 6.83 -13.69
N GLU A 98 1.50 7.26 -13.54
CA GLU A 98 2.67 6.41 -13.80
C GLU A 98 2.66 5.14 -12.92
N MET A 99 2.36 5.28 -11.62
CA MET A 99 2.24 4.13 -10.71
C MET A 99 1.12 3.17 -11.13
N TYR A 100 -0.02 3.70 -11.57
CA TYR A 100 -1.13 2.89 -12.10
C TYR A 100 -0.78 2.17 -13.42
N LEU A 101 -0.03 2.82 -14.32
CA LEU A 101 0.42 2.17 -15.55
C LEU A 101 1.42 1.04 -15.26
N LYS A 102 2.30 1.22 -14.28
CA LYS A 102 3.20 0.15 -13.80
C LYS A 102 2.43 -0.99 -13.16
N SER A 103 1.38 -0.73 -12.38
CA SER A 103 0.54 -1.80 -11.80
C SER A 103 -0.20 -2.60 -12.86
N LYS A 104 -0.64 -1.96 -13.96
CA LYS A 104 -1.18 -2.67 -15.13
C LYS A 104 -0.16 -3.61 -15.76
N MET A 105 1.04 -3.09 -16.03
CA MET A 105 2.13 -3.88 -16.61
C MET A 105 2.47 -5.08 -15.73
N LEU A 106 2.56 -4.86 -14.41
CA LEU A 106 2.73 -5.92 -13.41
C LEU A 106 1.62 -6.97 -13.51
N SER A 107 0.36 -6.55 -13.52
CA SER A 107 -0.76 -7.49 -13.57
C SER A 107 -0.73 -8.36 -14.84
N GLU A 108 -0.52 -7.76 -16.01
CA GLU A 108 -0.43 -8.51 -17.27
C GLU A 108 0.77 -9.46 -17.29
N TYR A 109 1.90 -9.05 -16.69
CA TYR A 109 3.04 -9.95 -16.52
C TYR A 109 2.68 -11.15 -15.64
N LEU A 110 1.98 -10.94 -14.51
CA LEU A 110 1.56 -12.04 -13.61
C LEU A 110 0.55 -13.00 -14.26
N ARG A 111 -0.29 -12.52 -15.18
CA ARG A 111 -1.37 -13.31 -15.81
C ARG A 111 -0.89 -14.56 -16.55
N GLY A 112 0.37 -14.60 -16.98
CA GLY A 112 0.98 -15.71 -17.72
C GLY A 112 1.94 -16.58 -16.91
N HIS A 113 2.20 -16.25 -15.64
CA HIS A 113 3.27 -16.87 -14.87
C HIS A 113 2.75 -17.51 -13.57
N THR A 114 3.02 -18.81 -13.39
CA THR A 114 2.64 -19.54 -12.17
C THR A 114 3.55 -19.23 -10.97
N ARG A 115 4.78 -18.77 -11.24
CA ARG A 115 5.77 -18.33 -10.26
C ARG A 115 6.59 -17.19 -10.86
N VAL A 116 6.75 -16.11 -10.12
CA VAL A 116 7.57 -14.96 -10.54
C VAL A 116 8.60 -14.66 -9.47
N HIS A 117 9.86 -14.54 -9.90
CA HIS A 117 10.95 -14.14 -9.01
C HIS A 117 11.10 -12.63 -8.99
N VAL A 118 11.16 -12.03 -7.80
CA VAL A 118 11.24 -10.56 -7.63
C VAL A 118 12.39 -9.93 -8.43
N LYS A 119 13.55 -10.58 -8.49
CA LYS A 119 14.69 -10.10 -9.30
C LYS A 119 14.39 -10.00 -10.80
N GLU A 120 13.60 -10.94 -11.33
CA GLU A 120 13.24 -10.93 -12.76
C GLU A 120 12.27 -9.78 -13.05
N LEU A 121 11.34 -9.54 -12.14
CA LEU A 121 10.41 -8.41 -12.22
C LEU A 121 11.14 -7.06 -12.27
N SER A 122 12.18 -6.88 -11.46
CA SER A 122 13.00 -5.66 -11.48
C SER A 122 13.72 -5.46 -12.81
N VAL A 123 14.20 -6.53 -13.44
CA VAL A 123 14.90 -6.45 -14.74
C VAL A 123 13.92 -6.19 -15.88
N VAL A 124 12.78 -6.88 -15.90
CA VAL A 124 11.84 -6.84 -17.03
C VAL A 124 10.94 -5.61 -16.98
N LEU A 125 10.45 -5.23 -15.79
CA LEU A 125 9.46 -4.17 -15.63
C LEU A 125 10.06 -2.88 -15.04
N GLY A 126 11.32 -2.88 -14.64
CA GLY A 126 11.95 -1.73 -13.97
C GLY A 126 11.32 -1.41 -12.61
N ILE A 127 10.78 -2.42 -11.94
CA ILE A 127 10.11 -2.28 -10.63
C ILE A 127 11.06 -2.69 -9.51
N GLU A 128 11.32 -1.79 -8.58
CA GLU A 128 12.13 -2.11 -7.40
C GLU A 128 11.35 -2.99 -6.41
N SER A 129 12.05 -3.84 -5.67
CA SER A 129 11.43 -4.75 -4.70
C SER A 129 10.65 -4.03 -3.60
N ASN A 130 11.06 -2.81 -3.25
CA ASN A 130 10.38 -2.01 -2.23
C ASN A 130 9.06 -1.42 -2.72
N ASP A 131 8.87 -1.29 -4.04
CA ASP A 131 7.63 -0.81 -4.63
C ASP A 131 6.61 -1.91 -4.89
N LEU A 132 7.04 -3.18 -4.80
CA LEU A 132 6.17 -4.32 -5.08
C LEU A 132 4.90 -4.35 -4.24
N PRO A 133 4.93 -4.19 -2.90
CA PRO A 133 3.72 -4.21 -2.09
C PRO A 133 2.71 -3.15 -2.55
N LEU A 134 3.18 -1.93 -2.87
CA LEU A 134 2.33 -0.84 -3.35
C LEU A 134 1.73 -1.16 -4.73
N LEU A 135 2.56 -1.49 -5.70
CA LEU A 135 2.09 -1.75 -7.08
C LEU A 135 1.18 -2.97 -7.15
N THR A 136 1.44 -3.97 -6.31
CA THR A 136 0.62 -5.18 -6.21
C THR A 136 -0.73 -4.86 -5.58
N ALA A 137 -0.77 -4.03 -4.53
CA ALA A 137 -2.02 -3.55 -3.94
C ALA A 137 -2.86 -2.78 -4.98
N ILE A 138 -2.25 -1.86 -5.75
CA ILE A 138 -2.92 -1.15 -6.85
C ILE A 138 -3.41 -2.15 -7.91
N ALA A 139 -2.57 -3.10 -8.31
CA ALA A 139 -2.93 -4.12 -9.30
C ALA A 139 -4.14 -4.95 -8.86
N SER A 140 -4.24 -5.29 -7.58
CA SER A 140 -5.34 -6.07 -7.01
C SER A 140 -6.70 -5.36 -7.06
N THR A 141 -6.74 -4.03 -7.21
CA THR A 141 -7.99 -3.26 -7.29
C THR A 141 -8.61 -3.31 -8.68
N HIS A 142 -7.79 -3.36 -9.74
CA HIS A 142 -8.25 -3.40 -11.12
C HIS A 142 -8.11 -4.79 -11.78
N SER A 143 -7.33 -5.70 -11.19
CA SER A 143 -7.06 -7.05 -11.70
C SER A 143 -7.26 -8.08 -10.57
N PRO A 144 -8.49 -8.58 -10.33
CA PRO A 144 -8.82 -9.41 -9.16
C PRO A 144 -8.02 -10.71 -9.01
N TYR A 145 -7.53 -11.29 -10.12
CA TYR A 145 -6.66 -12.48 -10.08
C TYR A 145 -5.33 -12.21 -9.37
N VAL A 146 -4.86 -10.96 -9.35
CA VAL A 146 -3.64 -10.59 -8.61
C VAL A 146 -3.86 -10.76 -7.10
N ALA A 147 -5.05 -10.44 -6.60
CA ALA A 147 -5.39 -10.68 -5.19
C ALA A 147 -5.37 -12.18 -4.84
N GLN A 148 -5.75 -13.05 -5.77
CA GLN A 148 -5.79 -14.50 -5.58
C GLN A 148 -4.39 -15.16 -5.57
N ILE A 149 -3.39 -14.50 -6.17
CA ILE A 149 -2.00 -14.99 -6.20
C ILE A 149 -1.29 -14.71 -4.87
N LEU A 150 -1.79 -13.76 -4.08
CA LEU A 150 -1.15 -13.26 -2.85
C LEU A 150 -1.76 -13.82 -1.55
N LEU A 151 -2.95 -14.41 -1.66
CA LEU A 151 -3.69 -15.08 -0.58
C LEU A 151 -3.47 -16.60 -0.65
#